data_AF-A0A1H2DS51-F1
#
_entry.id   AF-A0A1H2DS51-F1
#
_cell.length_a   1.000
_cell.length_b   1.000
_cell.length_c   1.000
_cell.angle_alpha   90.00
_cell.angle_beta   90.00
_cell.angle_gamma   90.00
#
_symmetry.space_group_name_H-M   'P 1'
#
loop_
_entity.id
_entity.type
_entity.pdbx_description
1 polymer ?
#
loop_
_entity_poly.entity_id
_entity_poly.type
_entity_poly.pdbx_seq_one_letter_code
_entity_poly.pdbx_strand_id
1 'polypeptide(L)'
;MEKKFKAVEATLDRLNDLQAIHLASFDSQDLPDLEQQSAERDTEVAQLMRDINILVEQVDIKNEVETKSRFLFFNDLITGLLEQNKALETKIHAIRNNLKNSMKHVSKGKNVIGSYRSSAAVNYKPKVISISN
;
A
#
# COMPACT_ATOMS: atom_id res chain seq x y z
N MET A 1 4.43 21.79 27.96
CA MET A 1 4.38 20.33 28.16
C MET A 1 3.05 19.73 27.73
N GLU A 2 1.94 19.94 28.44
CA GLU A 2 0.64 19.32 28.11
C GLU A 2 0.23 19.44 26.63
N LYS A 3 0.26 20.66 26.09
CA LYS A 3 -0.12 20.93 24.70
C LYS A 3 0.75 20.19 23.67
N LYS A 4 1.99 19.84 24.02
CA LYS A 4 2.93 19.15 23.12
C LYS A 4 2.70 17.64 23.14
N PHE A 5 2.48 17.08 24.33
CA PHE A 5 2.02 15.69 24.45
C PHE A 5 0.72 15.47 23.67
N LYS A 6 -0.26 16.36 23.83
CA LYS A 6 -1.51 16.31 23.07
C LYS A 6 -1.32 16.45 21.55
N ALA A 7 -0.30 17.18 21.10
CA ALA A 7 0.00 17.28 19.68
C ALA A 7 0.53 15.96 19.12
N VAL A 8 1.45 15.30 19.83
CA VAL A 8 1.96 13.97 19.47
C VAL A 8 0.83 12.93 19.49
N GLU A 9 0.01 12.93 20.54
CA GLU A 9 -1.19 12.08 20.66
C GLU A 9 -2.13 12.27 19.47
N ALA A 10 -2.53 13.52 19.17
CA ALA A 10 -3.44 13.80 18.08
C ALA A 10 -2.87 13.41 16.70
N THR A 11 -1.55 13.47 16.51
CA THR A 11 -0.92 13.02 15.26
C THR A 11 -0.84 11.50 15.19
N LEU A 12 -0.60 10.80 16.30
CA LEU A 12 -0.65 9.33 16.37
C LEU A 12 -2.07 8.80 16.10
N ASP A 13 -3.10 9.42 16.68
CA ASP A 13 -4.49 9.05 16.45
C ASP A 13 -4.90 9.25 14.99
N ARG A 14 -4.54 10.39 14.40
CA ARG A 14 -4.79 10.64 12.97
C ARG A 14 -4.10 9.61 12.08
N LEU A 15 -2.86 9.23 12.40
CA LEU A 15 -2.13 8.23 11.64
C LEU A 15 -2.81 6.85 11.76
N ASN A 16 -3.34 6.53 12.93
CA ASN A 16 -4.06 5.28 13.21
C ASN A 16 -5.38 5.21 12.40
N ASP A 17 -6.16 6.28 12.44
CA ASP A 17 -7.39 6.40 11.65
C ASP A 17 -7.11 6.31 10.14
N LEU A 18 -6.07 7.00 9.67
CA LEU A 18 -5.65 6.99 8.27
C LEU A 18 -5.24 5.59 7.82
N GLN A 19 -4.42 4.89 8.60
CA GLN A 19 -4.00 3.52 8.29
C GLN A 19 -5.17 2.53 8.33
N ALA A 20 -6.13 2.70 9.23
CA ALA A 20 -7.36 1.90 9.27
C ALA A 20 -8.21 2.12 8.01
N ILE A 21 -8.35 3.36 7.54
CA ILE A 21 -9.03 3.70 6.28
C ILE A 21 -8.31 3.05 5.09
N HIS A 22 -6.98 3.16 5.04
CA HIS A 22 -6.18 2.54 3.98
C HIS A 22 -6.34 1.02 3.99
N LEU A 23 -6.35 0.37 5.15
CA LEU A 23 -6.63 -1.07 5.26
C LEU A 23 -8.02 -1.44 4.72
N ALA A 24 -9.06 -0.69 5.11
CA ALA A 24 -10.42 -0.92 4.65
C ALA A 24 -10.59 -0.70 3.13
N SER A 25 -9.74 0.13 2.51
CA SER A 25 -9.74 0.32 1.05
C SER A 25 -9.41 -0.96 0.28
N PHE A 26 -8.59 -1.85 0.85
CA PHE A 26 -8.25 -3.14 0.22
C PHE A 26 -9.42 -4.11 0.19
N ASP A 27 -10.43 -3.91 1.03
CA ASP A 27 -11.63 -4.76 1.09
C ASP A 27 -12.78 -4.18 0.25
N SER A 28 -12.74 -2.88 -0.06
CA SER A 28 -13.79 -2.17 -0.81
C SER A 28 -13.41 -1.83 -2.25
N GLN A 29 -12.12 -1.87 -2.61
CA GLN A 29 -11.62 -1.54 -3.94
C GLN A 29 -10.76 -2.68 -4.50
N ASP A 30 -10.91 -2.97 -5.80
CA ASP A 30 -10.11 -4.00 -6.48
C ASP A 30 -8.61 -3.64 -6.52
N LEU A 31 -8.30 -2.35 -6.64
CA LEU A 31 -6.94 -1.82 -6.63
C LEU A 31 -6.92 -0.40 -6.03
N PRO A 32 -6.63 -0.26 -4.73
CA PRO A 32 -6.54 1.06 -4.11
C PRO A 32 -5.34 1.86 -4.65
N ASP A 33 -5.47 3.19 -4.62
CA ASP A 33 -4.39 4.10 -5.02
C ASP A 33 -3.27 4.11 -3.98
N LEU A 34 -2.30 3.21 -4.17
CA LEU A 34 -1.17 3.05 -3.26
C LEU A 34 -0.24 4.28 -3.24
N GLU A 35 -0.20 5.07 -4.32
CA GLU A 35 0.64 6.26 -4.40
C GLU A 35 0.05 7.37 -3.54
N GLN A 36 -1.25 7.65 -3.71
CA GLN A 36 -1.96 8.61 -2.86
C GLN A 36 -1.90 8.21 -1.38
N GLN A 37 -2.19 6.94 -1.07
CA GLN A 37 -2.16 6.47 0.32
C GLN A 37 -0.78 6.56 0.95
N SER A 38 0.29 6.35 0.17
CA SER A 38 1.66 6.52 0.67
C SER A 38 1.97 7.99 0.93
N ALA A 39 1.59 8.89 0.02
CA ALA A 39 1.79 10.33 0.21
C ALA A 39 1.04 10.88 1.43
N GLU A 40 -0.18 10.41 1.69
CA GLU A 40 -0.96 10.76 2.88
C GLU A 40 -0.26 10.30 4.16
N ARG A 41 0.20 9.03 4.21
CA ARG A 41 0.95 8.51 5.37
C ARG A 41 2.27 9.24 5.58
N ASP A 42 3.01 9.53 4.52
CA ASP A 42 4.30 10.23 4.61
C ASP A 42 4.12 11.65 5.17
N THR A 43 3.02 12.32 4.81
CA THR A 43 2.68 13.64 5.33
C THR A 43 2.42 13.61 6.84
N GLU A 44 1.61 12.65 7.31
CA GLU A 44 1.31 12.50 8.74
C GLU A 44 2.53 12.01 9.55
N VAL A 45 3.36 11.13 8.99
CA VAL A 45 4.63 10.71 9.60
C VAL A 45 5.60 11.89 9.72
N ALA A 46 5.72 12.72 8.69
CA ALA A 46 6.54 13.93 8.75
C ALA A 46 6.03 14.90 9.83
N GLN A 47 4.72 15.02 9.98
CA GLN A 47 4.12 15.81 11.05
C GLN A 47 4.41 15.22 12.43
N LEU A 48 4.31 13.90 12.59
CA LEU A 48 4.64 13.20 13.83
C LEU A 48 6.11 13.45 14.24
N MET A 49 7.04 13.34 13.29
CA MET A 49 8.45 13.62 13.54
C MET A 49 8.67 15.06 14.02
N ARG A 50 7.97 16.04 13.44
CA ARG A 50 8.02 17.44 13.90
C ARG A 50 7.48 17.59 15.33
N ASP A 51 6.33 17.00 15.62
CA ASP A 51 5.70 17.10 16.93
C ASP A 51 6.56 16.42 18.02
N ILE A 52 7.19 15.29 17.70
CA ILE A 52 8.15 14.61 18.57
C ILE A 52 9.40 15.47 18.77
N ASN A 53 10.00 16.03 17.72
CA ASN A 53 11.17 16.89 17.85
C ASN A 53 10.88 18.10 18.76
N ILE A 54 9.74 18.75 18.55
CA ILE A 54 9.28 19.86 19.40
C ILE A 54 9.07 19.41 20.85
N LEU A 55 8.54 18.21 21.06
CA LEU A 55 8.38 17.64 22.40
C LEU A 55 9.75 17.42 23.04
N VAL A 56 10.68 16.74 22.36
CA VAL A 56 12.02 16.40 22.86
C VAL A 56 12.84 17.64 23.20
N GLU A 57 12.87 18.66 22.32
CA GLU A 57 13.61 19.90 22.53
C GLU A 57 13.12 20.69 23.77
N GLN A 58 11.86 20.49 24.17
CA GLN A 58 11.20 21.26 25.22
C GLN A 58 10.83 20.39 26.44
N VAL A 59 11.28 19.13 26.46
CA VAL A 59 11.08 18.24 27.60
C VAL A 59 11.94 18.73 28.75
N ASP A 60 11.28 19.40 29.68
CA ASP A 60 11.79 19.65 31.03
C ASP A 60 11.05 18.69 31.97
N ILE A 61 11.75 17.66 32.47
CA ILE A 61 11.16 16.59 33.28
C ILE A 61 10.90 17.13 34.69
N LYS A 62 9.76 17.78 34.87
CA LYS A 62 9.30 18.27 36.18
C LYS A 62 8.56 17.21 36.99
N ASN A 63 7.96 16.23 36.31
CA ASN A 63 7.18 15.15 36.92
C ASN A 63 7.46 13.83 36.19
N GLU A 64 8.37 13.03 36.73
CA GLU A 64 8.85 11.78 36.12
C GLU A 64 7.74 10.75 35.93
N VAL A 65 6.86 10.59 36.91
CA VAL A 65 5.77 9.59 36.89
C VAL A 65 4.78 9.87 35.77
N GLU A 66 4.33 11.12 35.67
CA GLU A 66 3.39 11.55 34.63
C GLU A 66 4.03 11.47 33.23
N THR A 67 5.29 11.89 33.12
CA THR A 67 6.04 11.82 31.86
C THR A 67 6.18 10.37 31.38
N LYS A 68 6.54 9.44 32.28
CA LYS A 68 6.64 8.01 31.99
C LYS A 68 5.31 7.42 31.54
N SER A 69 4.20 7.76 32.20
CA SER A 69 2.87 7.30 31.80
C SER A 69 2.51 7.71 30.38
N ARG A 70 2.86 8.93 29.96
CA ARG A 70 2.58 9.44 28.61
C ARG A 70 3.44 8.76 27.54
N PHE A 71 4.71 8.48 27.85
CA PHE A 71 5.57 7.72 26.94
C PHE A 71 5.10 6.27 26.77
N LEU A 72 4.60 5.63 27.84
CA LEU A 72 3.98 4.30 27.73
C LEU A 72 2.75 4.34 26.82
N PHE A 73 1.89 5.34 26.99
CA PHE A 73 0.73 5.52 26.11
C PHE A 73 1.13 5.70 24.64
N PHE A 74 2.14 6.52 24.34
CA PHE A 74 2.66 6.63 22.98
C PHE A 74 3.22 5.30 22.44
N ASN A 75 3.90 4.53 23.29
CA ASN A 75 4.43 3.24 22.90
C ASN A 75 3.31 2.27 22.51
N ASP A 76 2.18 2.29 23.21
CA ASP A 76 1.03 1.45 22.89
C ASP A 76 0.43 1.85 21.53
N LEU A 77 0.26 3.15 21.28
CA LEU A 77 -0.22 3.67 19.98
C LEU A 77 0.74 3.32 18.83
N ILE A 78 2.04 3.50 19.03
CA ILE A 78 3.07 3.15 18.03
C ILE A 78 3.06 1.64 17.75
N THR A 79 2.85 0.81 18.78
CA THR A 79 2.75 -0.64 18.63
C THR A 79 1.56 -1.01 17.74
N GLY A 80 0.38 -0.40 17.97
CA GLY A 80 -0.79 -0.59 17.10
C GLY A 80 -0.54 -0.17 15.65
N LEU A 81 0.11 0.97 15.44
CA LEU A 81 0.51 1.45 14.10
C LEU A 81 1.48 0.48 13.39
N LEU A 82 2.40 -0.14 14.13
CA LEU A 82 3.31 -1.15 13.56
C LEU A 82 2.55 -2.40 13.11
N GLU A 83 1.53 -2.83 13.85
CA GLU A 83 0.68 -3.95 13.46
C GLU A 83 -0.13 -3.64 12.19
N GLN A 84 -0.72 -2.44 12.11
CA GLN A 84 -1.43 -1.97 10.93
C GLN A 84 -0.53 -1.88 9.69
N ASN A 85 0.69 -1.37 9.85
CA ASN A 85 1.68 -1.35 8.76
C ASN A 85 2.02 -2.75 8.24
N LYS A 86 2.20 -3.74 9.13
CA LYS A 86 2.42 -5.14 8.73
C LYS A 86 1.21 -5.71 7.97
N ALA A 87 -0.01 -5.35 8.38
CA ALA A 87 -1.22 -5.75 7.69
C ALA A 87 -1.31 -5.13 6.28
N LEU A 88 -0.98 -3.83 6.14
CA LEU A 88 -0.91 -3.15 4.85
C LEU A 88 0.11 -3.81 3.93
N GLU A 89 1.33 -4.06 4.43
CA GLU A 89 2.38 -4.76 3.69
C GLU A 89 1.90 -6.13 3.18
N THR A 90 1.23 -6.90 4.04
CA THR A 90 0.68 -8.21 3.68
C THR A 90 -0.36 -8.11 2.55
N LYS A 91 -1.29 -7.15 2.64
CA LYS A 91 -2.32 -6.91 1.61
C LYS A 91 -1.71 -6.47 0.29
N ILE A 92 -0.73 -5.56 0.31
CA ILE A 92 -0.01 -5.09 -0.88
C ILE A 92 0.72 -6.25 -1.57
N HIS A 93 1.40 -7.11 -0.79
CA HIS A 93 2.08 -8.29 -1.33
C HIS A 93 1.10 -9.29 -1.96
N ALA A 94 -0.06 -9.51 -1.33
CA ALA A 94 -1.10 -10.38 -1.89
C ALA A 94 -1.59 -9.86 -3.25
N ILE A 95 -1.90 -8.57 -3.36
CA ILE A 95 -2.32 -7.95 -4.64
C ILE A 95 -1.22 -8.05 -5.69
N ARG A 96 0.04 -7.72 -5.33
CA ARG A 96 1.18 -7.81 -6.25
C ARG A 96 1.33 -9.24 -6.80
N ASN A 97 1.18 -10.24 -5.96
CA ASN A 97 1.26 -11.64 -6.38
C ASN A 97 0.10 -12.03 -7.30
N ASN A 98 -1.13 -11.60 -6.99
CA ASN A 98 -2.31 -11.84 -7.83
C ASN A 98 -2.17 -11.19 -9.22
N LEU A 99 -1.70 -9.94 -9.28
CA LEU A 99 -1.42 -9.26 -10.54
C LEU A 99 -0.34 -9.98 -11.35
N LYS A 100 0.77 -10.37 -10.71
CA LYS A 100 1.86 -11.12 -11.38
C LYS A 100 1.35 -12.43 -11.97
N ASN A 101 0.51 -13.16 -11.26
CA ASN A 101 -0.08 -14.40 -11.75
C ASN A 101 -1.05 -14.14 -12.91
N SER A 102 -1.91 -13.13 -12.79
CA SER A 102 -2.85 -12.72 -13.84
C SER A 102 -2.12 -12.34 -15.13
N MET A 103 -1.04 -11.55 -15.03
CA MET A 103 -0.20 -11.20 -16.17
C MET A 103 0.45 -12.43 -16.84
N LYS A 104 0.88 -13.43 -16.05
CA LYS A 104 1.38 -14.69 -16.60
C LYS A 104 0.30 -15.44 -17.38
N HIS A 105 -0.93 -15.47 -16.88
CA HIS A 105 -2.06 -16.09 -17.58
C HIS A 105 -2.38 -15.38 -18.89
N VAL A 106 -2.41 -14.04 -18.88
CA VAL A 106 -2.61 -13.24 -20.10
C VAL A 106 -1.50 -13.49 -21.12
N SER A 107 -0.24 -13.54 -20.69
CA SER A 107 0.91 -13.86 -21.55
C SER A 107 0.81 -15.25 -22.16
N LYS A 108 0.44 -16.27 -21.36
CA LYS A 108 0.17 -17.62 -21.85
C LYS A 108 -0.99 -17.65 -22.86
N GLY A 109 -2.10 -16.98 -22.56
CA GLY A 109 -3.25 -16.87 -23.47
C GLY A 109 -2.88 -16.22 -24.81
N LYS A 110 -2.09 -15.14 -24.77
CA LYS A 110 -1.56 -14.49 -25.97
C LYS A 110 -0.72 -15.46 -26.82
N ASN A 111 0.15 -16.23 -26.18
CA ASN A 111 0.99 -17.22 -26.87
C ASN A 111 0.15 -18.33 -27.52
N VAL A 112 -0.88 -18.81 -26.82
CA VAL A 112 -1.81 -19.82 -27.35
C VAL A 112 -2.61 -19.27 -28.53
N ILE A 113 -3.16 -18.06 -28.46
CA ILE A 113 -3.86 -17.43 -29.60
C ILE A 113 -2.90 -17.21 -30.78
N GLY A 114 -1.66 -16.81 -30.49
CA GLY A 114 -0.62 -16.65 -31.50
C GLY A 114 -0.27 -17.94 -32.24
N SER A 115 -0.20 -19.08 -31.53
CA SER A 115 0.07 -20.38 -32.15
C SER A 115 -1.07 -20.88 -33.04
N TYR A 116 -2.33 -20.55 -32.73
CA TYR A 116 -3.47 -20.84 -33.61
C TYR A 116 -3.46 -20.00 -34.90
N ARG A 117 -2.86 -18.80 -34.90
CA ARG A 117 -2.79 -17.93 -36.08
C ARG A 117 -1.62 -18.24 -37.03
N SER A 118 -0.56 -18.89 -36.57
CA SER A 118 0.74 -18.88 -37.27
C SER A 118 1.03 -20.04 -38.22
N SER A 119 0.12 -20.98 -38.44
CA SER A 119 0.38 -22.14 -39.34
C SER A 119 -0.55 -22.25 -40.55
N ALA A 120 -1.76 -21.67 -40.53
CA ALA A 120 -2.70 -21.75 -41.65
C ALA A 120 -2.73 -20.50 -42.56
N ALA A 121 -2.41 -19.30 -42.03
CA ALA A 121 -2.55 -18.05 -42.77
C ALA A 121 -1.36 -17.70 -43.68
N VAL A 122 -0.17 -18.24 -43.43
CA VAL A 122 1.06 -17.88 -44.18
C VAL A 122 1.29 -18.78 -45.40
N ASN A 123 0.64 -19.95 -45.47
CA ASN A 123 0.83 -20.93 -46.56
C ASN A 123 -0.43 -21.24 -47.38
N TYR A 124 -1.53 -20.51 -47.22
CA TYR A 124 -2.69 -20.67 -48.09
C TYR A 124 -2.47 -19.95 -49.43
N LYS A 125 -1.71 -20.58 -50.33
CA LYS A 125 -1.82 -20.30 -51.76
C LYS A 125 -3.03 -21.08 -52.27
N PRO A 126 -4.14 -20.43 -52.68
CA PRO A 126 -5.21 -21.16 -53.35
C PRO A 126 -4.63 -21.79 -54.62
N LYS A 127 -4.72 -23.12 -54.74
CA LYS A 127 -4.39 -23.82 -56.00
C LYS A 127 -5.42 -23.41 -57.04
N VAL A 128 -5.04 -22.49 -57.92
CA VAL A 128 -5.82 -22.17 -59.12
C VAL A 128 -5.70 -23.36 -60.07
N ILE A 129 -6.80 -24.09 -60.26
CA ILE A 129 -6.92 -25.09 -61.33
C ILE A 129 -7.40 -24.32 -62.57
N SER A 130 -6.50 -24.04 -63.51
CA SER A 130 -6.91 -23.55 -64.83
C SER A 130 -7.49 -24.73 -65.62
N ILE A 131 -8.80 -24.71 -65.84
CA ILE A 131 -9.45 -25.59 -66.82
C ILE A 131 -9.36 -24.87 -68.16
N SER A 132 -8.52 -25.37 -69.06
CA SER A 132 -8.50 -24.95 -70.46
C SER A 132 -9.43 -25.87 -71.25
N ASN A 133 -10.38 -25.29 -71.99
CA ASN A 133 -11.21 -26.00 -72.98
C ASN A 133 -10.39 -26.38 -74.22
#